data_AF-A0A9W6IXP3-F1
#
_entry.id   AF-A0A9W6IXP3-F1
#
_cell.length_a   1.000
_cell.length_b   1.000
_cell.length_c   1.000
_cell.angle_alpha   90.00
_cell.angle_beta   90.00
_cell.angle_gamma   90.00
#
_symmetry.space_group_name_H-M   'P 1'
#
loop_
_entity.id
_entity.type
_entity.pdbx_description
1 polymer ?
#
loop_
_entity_poly.entity_id
_entity_poly.type
_entity_poly.pdbx_seq_one_letter_code
_entity_poly.pdbx_strand_id
1 'polypeptide(L)'
;MGGTAAHDSTAANRSIGPAPLFHWRCERPLLVASFERPQAALSWAMARPGFQTMSRVAWLEVSRADLTLEVDPYSLLADSIARADLTDAVAMMTSRDVRSARSAEARSGAVAAQCLATVGLNNAVRAGGSAATERHGFGTINLLAAVSAPLAQSALVEALSIAAEARTAAVMDLNWLVDGAVATGTGTDCIVVAAPDEAGGAPFAGLHTDVGVAIAASVYAAVAQAGREWIAERGRPA
;
A
#
# COMPACT_ATOMS: atom_id res chain seq x y z
N MET A 1 59.63 -6.58 19.31
CA MET A 1 59.11 -6.73 17.93
C MET A 1 58.16 -7.91 17.96
N GLY A 2 56.85 -7.80 18.15
CA GLY A 2 55.91 -6.79 17.69
C GLY A 2 55.22 -7.34 16.44
N GLY A 3 54.05 -7.97 16.59
CA GLY A 3 53.30 -8.57 15.47
C GLY A 3 52.17 -9.49 15.93
N THR A 4 51.15 -8.91 16.56
CA THR A 4 49.87 -9.55 16.90
C THR A 4 49.08 -9.88 15.64
N ALA A 5 48.63 -11.14 15.52
CA ALA A 5 47.67 -11.57 14.52
C ALA A 5 46.31 -10.92 14.79
N ALA A 6 45.84 -10.12 13.84
CA ALA A 6 44.50 -9.56 13.86
C ALA A 6 43.49 -10.68 13.53
N HIS A 7 42.77 -11.15 14.55
CA HIS A 7 41.47 -11.77 14.36
C HIS A 7 40.50 -10.68 13.90
N ASP A 8 40.23 -10.62 12.60
CA ASP A 8 39.18 -9.76 12.07
C ASP A 8 37.82 -10.46 12.25
N SER A 9 37.25 -10.30 13.44
CA SER A 9 35.89 -10.72 13.75
C SER A 9 34.92 -9.60 13.39
N THR A 10 34.48 -9.56 12.13
CA THR A 10 33.31 -8.78 11.74
C THR A 10 32.27 -9.67 11.09
N ALA A 11 31.79 -10.66 11.85
CA ALA A 11 30.44 -11.18 11.63
C ALA A 11 29.48 -10.06 12.03
N ALA A 12 29.11 -9.24 11.05
CA ALA A 12 28.08 -8.22 11.20
C ALA A 12 26.81 -8.90 11.72
N ASN A 13 26.44 -8.53 12.94
CA ASN A 13 25.21 -8.90 13.63
C ASN A 13 24.01 -8.46 12.76
N ARG A 14 23.56 -9.33 11.86
CA ARG A 14 22.27 -9.13 11.16
C ARG A 14 21.22 -9.22 12.24
N SER A 15 20.52 -8.12 12.52
CA SER A 15 19.35 -8.18 13.39
C SER A 15 18.37 -9.20 12.80
N ILE A 16 18.22 -10.34 13.47
CA ILE A 16 17.26 -11.38 13.07
C ILE A 16 15.88 -10.89 13.51
N GLY A 17 15.39 -9.87 12.80
CA GLY A 17 13.96 -9.58 12.77
C GLY A 17 13.25 -10.71 12.01
N PRO A 18 11.97 -10.97 12.29
CA PRO A 18 11.20 -11.92 11.49
C PRO A 18 11.19 -11.46 10.03
N ALA A 19 11.21 -12.42 9.10
CA ALA A 19 11.19 -12.13 7.68
C ALA A 19 9.94 -11.30 7.29
N PRO A 20 10.07 -10.35 6.35
CA PRO A 20 8.93 -9.58 5.86
C PRO A 20 7.91 -10.52 5.18
N LEU A 21 6.64 -10.13 5.15
CA LEU A 21 5.58 -10.91 4.49
C LEU A 21 5.71 -10.84 2.96
N PHE A 22 6.26 -9.75 2.43
CA PHE A 22 6.63 -9.60 1.04
C PHE A 22 7.89 -8.73 0.90
N HIS A 23 8.61 -8.95 -0.19
CA HIS A 23 9.68 -8.05 -0.63
C HIS A 23 9.15 -7.09 -1.69
N TRP A 24 9.75 -5.92 -1.82
CA TRP A 24 9.38 -5.00 -2.88
C TRP A 24 10.60 -4.37 -3.55
N ARG A 25 10.46 -4.07 -4.83
CA ARG A 25 11.47 -3.39 -5.66
C ARG A 25 10.85 -2.19 -6.34
N CYS A 26 11.64 -1.14 -6.52
CA CYS A 26 11.24 0.07 -7.22
C CYS A 26 12.18 0.30 -8.40
N GLU A 27 11.66 0.11 -9.61
CA GLU A 27 12.34 0.35 -10.88
C GLU A 27 11.38 1.14 -11.77
N ARG A 28 11.52 2.47 -11.77
CA ARG A 28 10.55 3.35 -12.44
C ARG A 28 10.33 2.93 -13.91
N PRO A 29 9.07 2.91 -14.38
CA PRO A 29 7.87 3.45 -13.71
C PRO A 29 7.17 2.48 -12.74
N LEU A 30 7.78 1.35 -12.39
CA LEU A 30 7.14 0.30 -11.61
C LEU A 30 7.62 0.24 -10.16
N LEU A 31 6.67 -0.02 -9.28
CA LEU A 31 6.91 -0.55 -7.94
C LEU A 31 6.22 -1.90 -7.86
N VAL A 32 6.94 -2.94 -7.42
CA VAL A 32 6.43 -4.30 -7.41
C VAL A 32 6.69 -4.91 -6.04
N ALA A 33 5.62 -5.39 -5.40
CA ALA A 33 5.69 -6.25 -4.22
C ALA A 33 5.51 -7.71 -4.64
N SER A 34 6.34 -8.59 -4.09
CA SER A 34 6.38 -10.03 -4.38
C SER A 34 6.34 -10.85 -3.10
N PHE A 35 5.43 -11.82 -3.07
CA PHE A 35 5.30 -12.82 -2.02
C PHE A 35 6.05 -14.10 -2.42
N GLU A 36 6.59 -14.81 -1.43
CA GLU A 36 7.24 -16.12 -1.67
C GLU A 36 6.22 -17.23 -1.98
N ARG A 37 4.97 -17.06 -1.54
CA ARG A 37 3.87 -18.02 -1.71
C ARG A 37 2.61 -17.30 -2.19
N PRO A 38 1.71 -17.99 -2.90
CA PRO A 38 0.42 -17.43 -3.26
C PRO A 38 -0.36 -16.91 -2.06
N GLN A 39 -1.03 -15.78 -2.24
CA GLN A 39 -1.87 -15.10 -1.26
C GLN A 39 -3.31 -15.05 -1.76
N ALA A 40 -4.26 -15.30 -0.88
CA ALA A 40 -5.64 -14.88 -1.05
C ALA A 40 -5.70 -13.35 -0.87
N ALA A 41 -6.28 -12.66 -1.84
CA ALA A 41 -6.31 -11.21 -1.88
C ALA A 41 -7.70 -10.68 -2.21
N LEU A 42 -7.98 -9.47 -1.74
CA LEU A 42 -9.17 -8.70 -2.08
C LEU A 42 -8.78 -7.25 -2.39
N SER A 43 -9.27 -6.72 -3.51
CA SER A 43 -9.04 -5.33 -3.90
C SER A 43 -10.10 -4.81 -4.88
N TRP A 44 -10.08 -3.50 -5.11
CA TRP A 44 -10.74 -2.86 -6.26
C TRP A 44 -9.71 -2.32 -7.27
N ALA A 45 -8.56 -3.00 -7.39
CA ALA A 45 -7.50 -2.64 -8.31
C ALA A 45 -7.95 -2.68 -9.78
N MET A 46 -7.24 -1.96 -10.65
CA MET A 46 -7.61 -1.88 -12.07
C MET A 46 -7.40 -3.22 -12.80
N ALA A 47 -6.30 -3.91 -12.51
CA ALA A 47 -6.04 -5.25 -13.05
C ALA A 47 -6.24 -6.31 -11.97
N ARG A 48 -7.01 -7.36 -12.31
CA ARG A 48 -7.37 -8.47 -11.41
C ARG A 48 -8.07 -7.99 -10.12
N PRO A 49 -9.20 -7.26 -10.21
CA PRO A 49 -9.99 -6.85 -9.03
C PRO A 49 -10.69 -8.03 -8.36
N GLY A 50 -11.34 -7.74 -7.23
CA GLY A 50 -12.16 -8.69 -6.48
C GLY A 50 -11.30 -9.68 -5.70
N PHE A 51 -11.87 -10.85 -5.42
CA PHE A 51 -11.14 -11.95 -4.78
C PHE A 51 -10.19 -12.60 -5.78
N GLN A 52 -8.92 -12.71 -5.41
CA GLN A 52 -7.88 -13.28 -6.26
C GLN A 52 -6.95 -14.17 -5.45
N THR A 53 -6.35 -15.15 -6.12
CA THR A 53 -5.06 -15.73 -5.69
C THR A 53 -3.96 -15.02 -6.48
N MET A 54 -2.95 -14.49 -5.78
CA MET A 54 -1.86 -13.72 -6.40
C MET A 54 -0.54 -13.88 -5.62
N SER A 55 0.60 -13.63 -6.29
CA SER A 55 1.91 -13.56 -5.64
C SER A 55 2.60 -12.21 -5.85
N ARG A 56 1.99 -11.30 -6.63
CA ARG A 56 2.57 -10.03 -7.02
C ARG A 56 1.53 -8.92 -6.99
N VAL A 57 1.94 -7.74 -6.53
CA VAL A 57 1.17 -6.49 -6.64
C VAL A 57 2.05 -5.43 -7.29
N ALA A 58 1.51 -4.73 -8.28
CA ALA A 58 2.26 -3.74 -9.06
C ALA A 58 1.59 -2.36 -9.03
N TRP A 59 2.41 -1.33 -8.88
CA TRP A 59 2.04 0.06 -9.11
C TRP A 59 2.72 0.52 -10.39
N LEU A 60 1.94 1.08 -11.31
CA LEU A 60 2.43 1.84 -12.44
C LEU A 60 2.38 3.33 -12.12
N GLU A 61 3.55 3.97 -12.06
CA GLU A 61 3.66 5.42 -12.02
C GLU A 61 3.20 6.01 -13.36
N VAL A 62 2.25 6.92 -13.32
CA VAL A 62 1.73 7.65 -14.49
C VAL A 62 1.69 9.14 -14.22
N SER A 63 1.97 9.93 -15.24
CA SER A 63 1.88 11.38 -15.24
C SER A 63 0.67 11.87 -16.03
N ARG A 64 0.39 13.17 -15.97
CA ARG A 64 -0.62 13.80 -16.83
C ARG A 64 -0.34 13.60 -18.32
N ALA A 65 0.93 13.51 -18.72
CA ALA A 65 1.30 13.30 -20.12
C ALA A 65 0.98 11.88 -20.60
N ASP A 66 0.92 10.91 -19.69
CA ASP A 66 0.62 9.50 -20.01
C ASP A 66 -0.89 9.24 -20.14
N LEU A 67 -1.73 10.09 -19.52
CA LEU A 67 -3.20 9.96 -19.48
C LEU A 67 -3.88 11.12 -20.24
N THR A 68 -3.62 11.22 -21.54
CA THR A 68 -4.36 12.15 -22.41
C THR A 68 -5.79 11.66 -22.64
N LEU A 69 -6.67 12.51 -23.17
CA LEU A 69 -8.07 12.16 -23.45
C LEU A 69 -8.25 10.98 -24.44
N GLU A 70 -7.21 10.68 -25.21
CA GLU A 70 -7.20 9.61 -26.22
C GLU A 70 -6.67 8.28 -25.67
N VAL A 71 -6.06 8.28 -24.48
CA VAL A 71 -5.48 7.09 -23.86
C VAL A 71 -6.50 6.46 -22.92
N ASP A 72 -6.85 5.20 -23.18
CA ASP A 72 -7.56 4.38 -22.19
C ASP A 72 -6.60 3.94 -21.08
N PRO A 73 -6.83 4.34 -19.81
CA PRO A 73 -5.98 3.95 -18.70
C PRO A 73 -5.89 2.43 -18.53
N TYR A 74 -6.97 1.68 -18.76
CA TYR A 74 -6.94 0.22 -18.57
C TYR A 74 -6.02 -0.46 -19.58
N SER A 75 -6.10 -0.06 -20.84
CA SER A 75 -5.19 -0.53 -21.90
C SER A 75 -3.74 -0.16 -21.60
N LEU A 76 -3.47 1.09 -21.17
CA LEU A 76 -2.12 1.52 -20.79
C LEU A 76 -1.54 0.67 -19.64
N LEU A 77 -2.34 0.39 -18.61
CA LEU A 77 -1.92 -0.47 -17.51
C LEU A 77 -1.62 -1.88 -18.01
N ALA A 78 -2.56 -2.49 -18.74
CA ALA A 78 -2.44 -3.86 -19.24
C ALA A 78 -1.16 -4.03 -20.09
N ASP A 79 -0.91 -3.11 -21.01
CA ASP A 79 0.26 -3.13 -21.87
C ASP A 79 1.57 -2.96 -21.09
N SER A 80 1.59 -2.07 -20.09
CA SER A 80 2.77 -1.82 -19.27
C SER A 80 3.11 -3.01 -18.37
N ILE A 81 2.08 -3.63 -17.79
CA ILE A 81 2.19 -4.83 -16.97
C ILE A 81 2.62 -6.03 -17.83
N ALA A 82 2.10 -6.17 -19.05
CA ALA A 82 2.52 -7.21 -19.99
C ALA A 82 3.98 -7.06 -20.42
N ARG A 83 4.42 -5.84 -20.77
CA ARG A 83 5.84 -5.56 -21.11
C ARG A 83 6.81 -5.89 -19.98
N ALA A 84 6.36 -5.81 -18.74
CA ALA A 84 7.16 -6.09 -17.55
C ALA A 84 7.06 -7.55 -17.06
N ASP A 85 6.35 -8.43 -17.79
CA ASP A 85 6.09 -9.81 -17.39
C ASP A 85 5.41 -9.94 -16.01
N LEU A 86 4.41 -9.08 -15.77
CA LEU A 86 3.65 -8.96 -14.51
C LEU A 86 2.16 -9.27 -14.69
N THR A 87 1.75 -10.00 -15.73
CA THR A 87 0.32 -10.22 -16.09
C THR A 87 -0.51 -10.97 -15.02
N ASP A 88 0.15 -11.63 -14.08
CA ASP A 88 -0.44 -12.27 -12.90
C ASP A 88 -0.61 -11.32 -11.71
N ALA A 89 -0.03 -10.11 -11.77
CA ALA A 89 -0.06 -9.16 -10.66
C ALA A 89 -1.40 -8.47 -10.55
N VAL A 90 -1.86 -8.29 -9.31
CA VAL A 90 -2.90 -7.28 -9.02
C VAL A 90 -2.27 -5.92 -9.24
N ALA A 91 -2.80 -5.10 -10.14
CA ALA A 91 -2.12 -3.87 -10.54
C ALA A 91 -2.99 -2.62 -10.45
N MET A 92 -2.35 -1.53 -10.03
CA MET A 92 -2.96 -0.21 -9.85
C MET A 92 -2.06 0.88 -10.44
N MET A 93 -2.64 2.05 -10.73
CA MET A 93 -1.90 3.23 -11.19
C MET A 93 -1.75 4.25 -10.08
N THR A 94 -0.62 4.93 -10.04
CA THR A 94 -0.39 6.05 -9.12
C THR A 94 0.24 7.23 -9.85
N SER A 95 -0.17 8.44 -9.48
CA SER A 95 0.48 9.69 -9.90
C SER A 95 1.52 10.19 -8.89
N ARG A 96 1.70 9.46 -7.79
CA ARG A 96 2.82 9.69 -6.87
C ARG A 96 4.07 9.00 -7.42
N ASP A 97 5.21 9.67 -7.30
CA ASP A 97 6.52 9.05 -7.55
C ASP A 97 6.67 7.77 -6.73
N VAL A 98 6.81 6.63 -7.40
CA VAL A 98 6.81 5.33 -6.71
C VAL A 98 8.03 5.14 -5.80
N ARG A 99 9.09 5.94 -5.94
CA ARG A 99 10.25 5.96 -5.02
C ARG A 99 9.88 6.52 -3.65
N SER A 100 8.76 7.24 -3.53
CA SER A 100 8.26 7.74 -2.25
C SER A 100 7.49 6.67 -1.47
N ALA A 101 7.43 5.43 -1.95
CA ALA A 101 6.71 4.37 -1.25
C ALA A 101 7.28 4.17 0.16
N ARG A 102 6.38 3.96 1.13
CA ARG A 102 6.76 3.64 2.51
C ARG A 102 6.14 2.33 2.94
N SER A 103 6.94 1.56 3.65
CA SER A 103 6.50 0.32 4.27
C SER A 103 6.52 0.46 5.79
N ALA A 104 5.54 -0.15 6.44
CA ALA A 104 5.50 -0.29 7.87
C ALA A 104 5.05 -1.69 8.26
N GLU A 105 5.57 -2.18 9.37
CA GLU A 105 5.23 -3.49 9.93
C GLU A 105 4.61 -3.30 11.30
N ALA A 106 3.69 -4.19 11.66
CA ALA A 106 3.08 -4.23 12.98
C ALA A 106 2.81 -5.67 13.41
N ARG A 107 2.68 -5.86 14.72
CA ARG A 107 2.38 -7.16 15.33
C ARG A 107 1.34 -7.00 16.43
N SER A 108 0.46 -7.99 16.52
CA SER A 108 -0.42 -8.20 17.67
C SER A 108 -0.50 -9.69 17.92
N GLY A 109 -0.20 -10.13 19.15
CA GLY A 109 -0.10 -11.55 19.49
C GLY A 109 0.80 -12.31 18.51
N ALA A 110 0.24 -13.33 17.85
CA ALA A 110 0.95 -14.16 16.88
C ALA A 110 0.89 -13.61 15.44
N VAL A 111 0.06 -12.59 15.17
CA VAL A 111 -0.15 -12.06 13.82
C VAL A 111 0.84 -10.93 13.53
N ALA A 112 1.48 -11.02 12.38
CA ALA A 112 2.23 -9.93 11.78
C ALA A 112 1.43 -9.31 10.63
N ALA A 113 1.61 -8.02 10.42
CA ALA A 113 1.10 -7.31 9.25
C ALA A 113 2.19 -6.42 8.65
N GLN A 114 2.16 -6.27 7.34
CA GLN A 114 3.06 -5.40 6.58
C GLN A 114 2.24 -4.59 5.59
N CYS A 115 2.43 -3.28 5.58
CA CYS A 115 1.83 -2.37 4.61
C CYS A 115 2.92 -1.76 3.72
N LEU A 116 2.61 -1.55 2.44
CA LEU A 116 3.38 -0.73 1.50
C LEU A 116 2.42 0.26 0.85
N ALA A 117 2.70 1.56 0.97
CA ALA A 117 1.82 2.62 0.50
C ALA A 117 2.55 3.68 -0.32
N THR A 118 1.88 4.19 -1.35
CA THR A 118 2.17 5.48 -1.99
C THR A 118 1.04 6.45 -1.64
N VAL A 119 1.38 7.69 -1.30
CA VAL A 119 0.40 8.70 -0.85
C VAL A 119 0.57 9.97 -1.67
N GLY A 120 -0.42 10.35 -2.45
CA GLY A 120 -0.48 11.65 -3.13
C GLY A 120 -1.79 12.35 -2.85
N LEU A 121 -1.76 13.52 -2.22
CA LEU A 121 -2.96 14.22 -1.74
C LEU A 121 -3.41 15.40 -2.64
N ASN A 122 -2.91 15.50 -3.88
CA ASN A 122 -3.28 16.59 -4.80
C ASN A 122 -4.78 16.62 -5.14
N ASN A 123 -5.43 15.47 -5.17
CA ASN A 123 -6.88 15.32 -5.35
C ASN A 123 -7.57 14.83 -4.07
N ALA A 124 -6.99 15.13 -2.90
CA ALA A 124 -7.57 14.74 -1.62
C ALA A 124 -9.03 15.18 -1.53
N VAL A 125 -9.88 14.35 -0.93
CA VAL A 125 -11.31 14.58 -0.79
C VAL A 125 -11.77 14.26 0.63
N ARG A 126 -12.94 14.77 0.99
CA ARG A 126 -13.68 14.32 2.17
C ARG A 126 -14.87 13.47 1.72
N ALA A 127 -14.98 12.26 2.26
CA ALA A 127 -16.12 11.38 2.02
C ALA A 127 -17.42 12.08 2.45
N GLY A 128 -18.45 12.02 1.60
CA GLY A 128 -19.72 12.74 1.80
C GLY A 128 -19.65 14.25 1.56
N GLY A 129 -18.49 14.79 1.18
CA GLY A 129 -18.34 16.19 0.76
C GLY A 129 -18.82 16.45 -0.67
N SER A 130 -18.79 17.71 -1.10
CA SER A 130 -19.17 18.09 -2.46
C SER A 130 -18.22 17.48 -3.49
N ALA A 131 -18.80 16.90 -4.56
CA ALA A 131 -18.07 16.53 -5.76
C ALA A 131 -17.69 17.81 -6.52
N ALA A 132 -16.70 18.54 -6.03
CA ALA A 132 -16.17 19.70 -6.74
C ALA A 132 -15.73 19.26 -8.15
N THR A 133 -16.33 19.87 -9.18
CA THR A 133 -16.15 19.53 -10.60
C THR A 133 -14.76 19.88 -11.13
N GLU A 134 -13.97 20.63 -10.36
CA GLU A 134 -12.64 21.13 -10.76
C GLU A 134 -11.57 20.78 -9.71
N ARG A 135 -11.23 19.50 -9.60
CA ARG A 135 -10.03 19.09 -8.84
C ARG A 135 -8.83 19.10 -9.78
N HIS A 136 -8.09 20.21 -9.77
CA HIS A 136 -6.90 20.44 -10.59
C HIS A 136 -5.67 19.73 -10.00
N GLY A 137 -5.65 18.39 -10.04
CA GLY A 137 -4.48 17.64 -9.57
C GLY A 137 -4.61 16.13 -9.69
N PHE A 138 -3.49 15.46 -9.97
CA PHE A 138 -3.39 14.00 -9.90
C PHE A 138 -2.73 13.63 -8.57
N GLY A 139 -3.45 12.84 -7.78
CA GLY A 139 -2.98 12.23 -6.54
C GLY A 139 -3.72 10.91 -6.34
N THR A 140 -3.16 9.99 -5.57
CA THR A 140 -3.91 8.84 -5.08
C THR A 140 -3.20 8.24 -3.88
N ILE A 141 -3.95 7.59 -2.99
CA ILE A 141 -3.39 6.71 -1.96
C ILE A 141 -3.62 5.28 -2.40
N ASN A 142 -2.51 4.60 -2.69
CA ASN A 142 -2.55 3.21 -3.10
C ASN A 142 -1.70 2.37 -2.14
N LEU A 143 -2.27 1.29 -1.59
CA LEU A 143 -1.58 0.46 -0.63
C LEU A 143 -1.84 -1.04 -0.78
N LEU A 144 -0.85 -1.83 -0.39
CA LEU A 144 -0.95 -3.26 -0.12
C LEU A 144 -0.81 -3.46 1.39
N ALA A 145 -1.77 -4.14 2.02
CA ALA A 145 -1.72 -4.55 3.41
C ALA A 145 -1.79 -6.09 3.49
N ALA A 146 -0.70 -6.72 3.91
CA ALA A 146 -0.60 -8.16 4.09
C ALA A 146 -0.67 -8.53 5.56
N VAL A 147 -1.26 -9.68 5.88
CA VAL A 147 -1.23 -10.29 7.22
C VAL A 147 -0.65 -11.70 7.16
N SER A 148 -0.05 -12.17 8.25
CA SER A 148 0.58 -13.49 8.32
C SER A 148 -0.38 -14.66 8.56
N ALA A 149 -1.65 -14.36 8.89
CA ALA A 149 -2.67 -15.36 9.20
C ALA A 149 -3.58 -15.59 7.99
N PRO A 150 -3.92 -16.84 7.63
CA PRO A 150 -4.90 -17.12 6.57
C PRO A 150 -6.27 -16.55 6.96
N LEU A 151 -7.02 -16.05 5.97
CA LEU A 151 -8.32 -15.39 6.17
C LEU A 151 -9.39 -16.02 5.28
N ALA A 152 -10.59 -16.23 5.82
CA ALA A 152 -11.76 -16.51 5.01
C ALA A 152 -12.15 -15.28 4.17
N GLN A 153 -12.94 -15.45 3.11
CA GLN A 153 -13.38 -14.33 2.27
C GLN A 153 -14.13 -13.24 3.06
N SER A 154 -14.95 -13.62 4.04
CA SER A 154 -15.61 -12.68 4.96
C SER A 154 -14.60 -11.84 5.76
N ALA A 155 -13.55 -12.48 6.26
CA ALA A 155 -12.49 -11.81 6.99
C ALA A 155 -11.63 -10.91 6.10
N LEU A 156 -11.41 -11.26 4.82
CA LEU A 156 -10.77 -10.37 3.85
C LEU A 156 -11.59 -9.08 3.62
N VAL A 157 -12.93 -9.19 3.58
CA VAL A 157 -13.82 -8.01 3.49
C VAL A 157 -13.69 -7.13 4.74
N GLU A 158 -13.72 -7.72 5.93
CA GLU A 158 -13.50 -6.97 7.18
C GLU A 158 -12.12 -6.33 7.22
N ALA A 159 -11.07 -7.06 6.85
CA ALA A 159 -9.70 -6.55 6.82
C ALA A 159 -9.55 -5.39 5.83
N LEU A 160 -10.23 -5.44 4.68
CA LEU A 160 -10.29 -4.34 3.72
C LEU A 160 -10.95 -3.10 4.32
N SER A 161 -12.06 -3.28 5.04
CA SER A 161 -12.73 -2.19 5.77
C SER A 161 -11.82 -1.56 6.83
N ILE A 162 -11.12 -2.39 7.61
CA ILE A 162 -10.19 -1.93 8.65
C ILE A 162 -9.00 -1.18 8.03
N ALA A 163 -8.45 -1.69 6.92
CA ALA A 163 -7.39 -1.00 6.19
C ALA A 163 -7.86 0.36 5.65
N ALA A 164 -9.08 0.45 5.13
CA ALA A 164 -9.67 1.72 4.70
C ALA A 164 -9.85 2.70 5.87
N GLU A 165 -10.36 2.23 7.01
CA GLU A 165 -10.53 3.00 8.24
C GLU A 165 -9.19 3.54 8.75
N ALA A 166 -8.18 2.67 8.88
CA ALA A 166 -6.84 3.04 9.34
C ALA A 166 -6.15 4.05 8.41
N ARG A 167 -6.29 3.86 7.09
CA ARG A 167 -5.82 4.82 6.09
C ARG A 167 -6.51 6.16 6.28
N THR A 168 -7.83 6.17 6.46
CA THR A 168 -8.60 7.42 6.64
C THR A 168 -8.22 8.13 7.94
N ALA A 169 -8.05 7.39 9.04
CA ALA A 169 -7.56 7.95 10.30
C ALA A 169 -6.19 8.62 10.11
N ALA A 170 -5.25 7.93 9.45
CA ALA A 170 -3.93 8.49 9.15
C ALA A 170 -4.01 9.78 8.31
N VAL A 171 -4.87 9.83 7.30
CA VAL A 171 -5.07 11.04 6.47
C VAL A 171 -5.69 12.19 7.28
N MET A 172 -6.67 11.89 8.14
CA MET A 172 -7.30 12.89 8.99
C MET A 172 -6.31 13.51 9.97
N ASP A 173 -5.42 12.69 10.53
CA ASP A 173 -4.39 13.14 11.48
C ASP A 173 -3.28 14.00 10.83
N LEU A 174 -3.15 13.97 9.50
CA LEU A 174 -2.31 14.92 8.77
C LEU A 174 -2.90 16.35 8.79
N ASN A 175 -4.19 16.47 9.13
CA ASN A 175 -4.96 17.72 9.15
C ASN A 175 -4.85 18.47 7.81
N TRP A 176 -4.91 17.73 6.69
CA TRP A 176 -4.90 18.30 5.35
C TRP A 176 -6.31 18.78 5.00
N LEU A 177 -6.46 20.09 4.76
CA LEU A 177 -7.76 20.69 4.47
C LEU A 177 -8.06 20.68 2.97
N VAL A 178 -9.30 20.35 2.65
CA VAL A 178 -9.89 20.48 1.31
C VAL A 178 -11.28 21.08 1.45
N ASP A 179 -11.53 22.18 0.72
CA ASP A 179 -12.81 22.90 0.75
C ASP A 179 -13.26 23.26 2.19
N GLY A 180 -12.31 23.60 3.07
CA GLY A 180 -12.56 23.96 4.47
C GLY A 180 -12.80 22.78 5.42
N ALA A 181 -12.65 21.54 4.97
CA ALA A 181 -12.82 20.35 5.79
C ALA A 181 -11.60 19.41 5.74
N VAL A 182 -11.40 18.61 6.80
CA VAL A 182 -10.31 17.64 6.84
C VAL A 182 -10.55 16.53 5.81
N ALA A 183 -9.54 16.25 4.98
CA ALA A 183 -9.56 15.16 4.01
C ALA A 183 -9.64 13.79 4.69
N THR A 184 -10.28 12.82 4.02
CA THR A 184 -10.40 11.44 4.50
C THR A 184 -9.69 10.44 3.58
N GLY A 185 -9.21 10.90 2.43
CA GLY A 185 -8.60 10.11 1.37
C GLY A 185 -8.45 10.93 0.09
N THR A 186 -8.47 10.27 -1.05
CA THR A 186 -8.52 10.86 -2.39
C THR A 186 -9.71 10.30 -3.20
N GLY A 187 -9.93 10.82 -4.41
CA GLY A 187 -11.02 10.34 -5.27
C GLY A 187 -10.76 8.96 -5.92
N THR A 188 -9.52 8.47 -5.88
CA THR A 188 -9.09 7.32 -6.71
C THR A 188 -8.22 6.32 -5.95
N ASP A 189 -8.34 6.29 -4.62
CA ASP A 189 -7.53 5.41 -3.78
C ASP A 189 -7.74 3.94 -4.11
N CYS A 190 -6.74 3.10 -3.90
CA CYS A 190 -6.82 1.66 -4.06
C CYS A 190 -6.18 0.91 -2.89
N ILE A 191 -6.87 -0.12 -2.39
CA ILE A 191 -6.37 -1.00 -1.33
C ILE A 191 -6.36 -2.44 -1.84
N VAL A 192 -5.24 -3.11 -1.64
CA VAL A 192 -5.11 -4.57 -1.76
C VAL A 192 -4.88 -5.11 -0.36
N VAL A 193 -5.75 -6.00 0.10
CA VAL A 193 -5.48 -6.82 1.29
C VAL A 193 -5.05 -8.21 0.86
N ALA A 194 -4.05 -8.78 1.53
CA ALA A 194 -3.50 -10.09 1.25
C ALA A 194 -3.31 -10.93 2.52
N ALA A 195 -3.54 -12.23 2.41
CA ALA A 195 -3.30 -13.23 3.44
C ALA A 195 -2.86 -14.55 2.78
N PRO A 196 -2.15 -15.45 3.49
CA PRO A 196 -1.79 -16.75 2.94
C PRO A 196 -3.01 -17.48 2.35
N ASP A 197 -2.87 -18.03 1.15
CA ASP A 197 -3.91 -18.82 0.49
C ASP A 197 -3.94 -20.25 1.06
N GLU A 198 -4.40 -20.36 2.30
CA GLU A 198 -4.43 -21.61 3.06
C GLU A 198 -5.83 -21.88 3.62
N ALA A 199 -6.19 -23.17 3.71
CA ALA A 199 -7.47 -23.58 4.28
C ALA A 199 -7.55 -23.29 5.79
N GLY A 200 -8.76 -23.08 6.30
CA GLY A 200 -8.99 -22.84 7.72
C GLY A 200 -8.66 -21.42 8.18
N GLY A 201 -8.73 -20.44 7.27
CA GLY A 201 -8.52 -19.04 7.62
C GLY A 201 -9.51 -18.50 8.66
N ALA A 202 -9.06 -17.50 9.42
CA ALA A 202 -9.87 -16.87 10.44
C ALA A 202 -11.19 -16.37 9.84
N PRO A 203 -12.34 -16.59 10.50
CA PRO A 203 -13.65 -16.24 9.94
C PRO A 203 -13.97 -14.75 9.98
N PHE A 204 -13.25 -13.98 10.81
CA PHE A 204 -13.37 -12.53 10.98
C PHE A 204 -12.00 -11.90 11.21
N ALA A 205 -11.87 -10.62 10.88
CA ALA A 205 -10.65 -9.85 11.09
C ALA A 205 -10.78 -8.89 12.28
N GLY A 206 -11.97 -8.33 12.56
CA GLY A 206 -12.35 -7.52 13.74
C GLY A 206 -11.30 -6.63 14.42
N LEU A 207 -11.61 -5.35 14.69
CA LEU A 207 -10.67 -4.39 15.32
C LEU A 207 -10.07 -4.81 16.67
N HIS A 208 -10.70 -5.73 17.40
CA HIS A 208 -10.19 -6.27 18.67
C HIS A 208 -9.43 -7.59 18.54
N THR A 209 -9.28 -8.14 17.33
CA THR A 209 -8.46 -9.33 17.10
C THR A 209 -7.02 -8.94 16.77
N ASP A 210 -6.12 -9.90 16.87
CA ASP A 210 -4.73 -9.72 16.44
C ASP A 210 -4.59 -9.31 14.97
N VAL A 211 -5.47 -9.82 14.09
CA VAL A 211 -5.49 -9.45 12.66
C VAL A 211 -5.85 -7.97 12.50
N GLY A 212 -6.97 -7.56 13.11
CA GLY A 212 -7.48 -6.18 13.01
C GLY A 212 -6.51 -5.16 13.60
N VAL A 213 -5.92 -5.46 14.76
CA VAL A 213 -4.93 -4.58 15.40
C VAL A 213 -3.68 -4.46 14.54
N ALA A 214 -3.12 -5.57 14.07
CA ALA A 214 -1.88 -5.54 13.29
C ALA A 214 -2.08 -4.84 11.93
N ILE A 215 -3.15 -5.16 11.19
CA ILE A 215 -3.39 -4.55 9.87
C ILE A 215 -3.66 -3.05 10.01
N ALA A 216 -4.48 -2.63 10.98
CA ALA A 216 -4.74 -1.21 11.22
C ALA A 216 -3.46 -0.44 11.57
N ALA A 217 -2.64 -0.98 12.47
CA ALA A 217 -1.40 -0.33 12.89
C ALA A 217 -0.39 -0.19 11.75
N SER A 218 -0.18 -1.24 10.95
CA SER A 218 0.76 -1.18 9.81
C SER A 218 0.28 -0.22 8.72
N VAL A 219 -1.02 -0.22 8.40
CA VAL A 219 -1.61 0.70 7.42
C VAL A 219 -1.51 2.14 7.88
N TYR A 220 -1.92 2.42 9.12
CA TYR A 220 -1.86 3.76 9.70
C TYR A 220 -0.42 4.30 9.65
N ALA A 221 0.55 3.51 10.11
CA ALA A 221 1.95 3.93 10.16
C ALA A 221 2.51 4.25 8.76
N ALA A 222 2.29 3.38 7.77
CA ALA A 222 2.78 3.58 6.41
C ALA A 222 2.16 4.83 5.75
N VAL A 223 0.84 4.99 5.87
CA VAL A 223 0.12 6.13 5.28
C VAL A 223 0.49 7.44 5.97
N ALA A 224 0.54 7.45 7.31
CA ALA A 224 0.88 8.64 8.07
C ALA A 224 2.33 9.09 7.77
N GLN A 225 3.27 8.16 7.64
CA GLN A 225 4.64 8.49 7.25
C GLN A 225 4.71 9.05 5.83
N ALA A 226 4.19 8.33 4.82
CA ALA A 226 4.22 8.76 3.43
C ALA A 226 3.48 10.09 3.21
N GLY A 227 2.40 10.32 3.96
CA GLY A 227 1.65 11.57 3.94
C GLY A 227 2.39 12.75 4.56
N ARG A 228 3.06 12.57 5.71
CA ARG A 228 3.91 13.63 6.30
C ARG A 228 5.03 14.05 5.35
N GLU A 229 5.67 13.09 4.71
CA GLU A 229 6.74 13.37 3.74
C GLU A 229 6.19 14.07 2.49
N TRP A 230 5.02 13.65 1.97
CA TRP A 230 4.35 14.35 0.88
C TRP A 230 4.06 15.82 1.21
N ILE A 231 3.58 16.10 2.43
CA ILE A 231 3.32 17.47 2.89
C ILE A 231 4.63 18.26 2.99
N ALA A 232 5.69 17.65 3.51
CA ALA A 232 6.99 18.30 3.63
C ALA A 232 7.59 18.67 2.26
N GLU A 233 7.40 17.85 1.23
CA GLU A 233 7.87 18.11 -0.13
C GLU A 233 7.16 19.29 -0.81
N ARG A 234 5.89 19.55 -0.47
CA ARG A 234 5.05 20.53 -1.18
C ARG A 234 4.74 21.79 -0.37
N GLY A 235 4.94 21.76 0.94
CA GLY A 235 4.42 22.77 1.85
C GLY A 235 2.91 22.62 2.06
N ARG A 236 2.39 23.24 3.12
CA ARG A 236 0.93 23.36 3.31
C ARG A 236 0.41 24.52 2.44
N PRO A 237 -0.76 24.37 1.79
CA PRO A 237 -1.42 25.50 1.16
C PRO A 237 -1.72 26.55 2.24
N ALA A 238 -1.50 27.81 1.88
CA ALA A 238 -1.73 28.96 2.74
C ALA A 238 -3.21 29.10 3.13
#